data_AF-A0A5K7XCH4-F1
#
_entry.id   AF-A0A5K7XCH4-F1
#
_cell.length_a   1.000
_cell.length_b   1.000
_cell.length_c   1.000
_cell.angle_alpha   90.00
_cell.angle_beta   90.00
_cell.angle_gamma   90.00
#
_symmetry.space_group_name_H-M   'P 1'
#
loop_
_entity.id
_entity.type
_entity.pdbx_description
1 polymer ?
#
loop_
_entity_poly.entity_id
_entity_poly.type
_entity_poly.pdbx_seq_one_letter_code
_entity_poly.pdbx_strand_id
1 'polypeptide(L)'
;MKITNWRRTVGVSLVAAGLWAPSQAQAVDIPLGDPSFEAFVVPQSGPAAHYAYSDLYRPTSAWIDDLDMTEQDDGEGNWMYDSTYAETGTLRGAPRTGNQAMHGRFSYNMQKVANVFEAGKTYTFSIYAQGHSDTNETFDEARSFLYLFNGSQPFAEETSLTFKKFSTTTGDYSIRPVGSTAALSKALWQKISISHTVYSDSPELGQPIGVGFYGGADVTFDDASLSADVTILTLEVNTTNGTTRIVNQTGQPVSLDYYQITSASDSLNKAAWNSLQTQNLAGFPAGNGTGNGWEKAGAADDGAIGESFLTGNSQLAAAGTLNLGAAFSVGDPQDLNFQYAQATNSRTADFNGNGVVDGSDFLAWQRGNGTVGAGATKASGNANTDQLINAADLAIWKNEFGNSAIPKTPGQLVRGNVRYVTSFAVAAVPEPSSIALIGLGVAGFALKRRR
;
A
#
# COMPACT_ATOMS: atom_id res chain seq x y z
N MET A 1 -5.82 -37.18 12.74
CA MET A 1 -4.61 -36.72 12.03
C MET A 1 -5.01 -35.49 11.23
N LYS A 2 -4.81 -34.29 11.80
CA LYS A 2 -5.43 -33.04 11.31
C LYS A 2 -4.49 -32.30 10.35
N ILE A 3 -5.08 -31.87 9.24
CA ILE A 3 -4.47 -31.18 8.10
C ILE A 3 -4.24 -29.71 8.50
N THR A 4 -3.09 -29.39 9.09
CA THR A 4 -2.77 -27.97 9.43
C THR A 4 -1.38 -27.51 9.00
N ASN A 5 -0.54 -28.38 8.41
CA ASN A 5 0.84 -27.99 8.03
C ASN A 5 1.09 -27.82 6.53
N TRP A 6 0.09 -27.93 5.66
CA TRP A 6 0.33 -27.92 4.21
C TRP A 6 0.53 -26.51 3.60
N ARG A 7 0.01 -25.45 4.22
CA ARG A 7 0.09 -24.09 3.63
C ARG A 7 1.50 -23.49 3.64
N ARG A 8 2.35 -23.85 4.62
CA ARG A 8 3.75 -23.37 4.69
C ARG A 8 4.68 -24.09 3.72
N THR A 9 4.49 -25.39 3.50
CA THR A 9 5.38 -26.19 2.65
C THR A 9 5.06 -26.07 1.15
N VAL A 10 3.79 -25.86 0.80
CA VAL A 10 3.36 -25.73 -0.60
C VAL A 10 3.79 -24.40 -1.21
N GLY A 11 3.71 -23.28 -0.48
CA GLY A 11 4.17 -21.97 -0.97
C GLY A 11 5.65 -21.94 -1.34
N VAL A 12 6.52 -22.46 -0.47
CA VAL A 12 7.97 -22.53 -0.71
C VAL A 12 8.32 -23.47 -1.86
N SER A 13 7.59 -24.59 -1.99
CA SER A 13 7.83 -25.58 -3.06
C SER A 13 7.34 -25.11 -4.43
N LEU A 14 6.27 -24.30 -4.48
CA LEU A 14 5.72 -23.76 -5.73
C LEU A 14 6.54 -22.58 -6.28
N VAL A 15 7.14 -21.77 -5.41
CA VAL A 15 8.12 -20.73 -5.79
C VAL A 15 9.42 -21.37 -6.28
N ALA A 16 9.92 -22.41 -5.61
CA ALA A 16 11.09 -23.16 -6.06
C ALA A 16 10.86 -23.94 -7.37
N ALA A 17 9.61 -24.29 -7.69
CA ALA A 17 9.22 -25.00 -8.90
C ALA A 17 8.82 -24.07 -10.08
N GLY A 18 8.99 -22.74 -9.95
CA GLY A 18 8.69 -21.78 -11.02
C GLY A 18 7.22 -21.69 -11.44
N LEU A 19 6.29 -22.26 -10.65
CA LEU A 19 4.85 -22.28 -10.94
C LEU A 19 4.15 -20.97 -10.56
N TRP A 20 4.81 -20.10 -9.81
CA TRP A 20 4.38 -18.73 -9.53
C TRP A 20 5.36 -17.75 -10.18
N ALA A 21 4.89 -16.99 -11.17
CA ALA A 21 5.61 -15.83 -11.65
C ALA A 21 5.61 -14.75 -10.54
N PRO A 22 6.75 -14.08 -10.26
CA PRO A 22 6.81 -12.99 -9.28
C PRO A 22 6.06 -11.71 -9.72
N SER A 23 5.22 -11.79 -10.75
CA SER A 23 4.51 -10.64 -11.33
C SER A 23 3.20 -10.29 -10.63
N GLN A 24 2.93 -10.84 -9.45
CA GLN A 24 1.82 -10.42 -8.60
C GLN A 24 2.42 -9.69 -7.39
N ALA A 25 2.64 -8.39 -7.55
CA ALA A 25 2.77 -7.50 -6.41
C ALA A 25 1.39 -7.39 -5.76
N GLN A 26 1.07 -8.39 -4.96
CA GLN A 26 -0.05 -8.34 -4.04
C GLN A 26 0.51 -8.00 -2.67
N ALA A 27 -0.25 -7.21 -1.93
CA ALA A 27 -0.05 -6.97 -0.52
C ALA A 27 0.30 -8.29 0.17
N VAL A 28 1.48 -8.35 0.76
CA VAL A 28 1.80 -9.43 1.67
C VAL A 28 1.16 -9.04 2.99
N ASP A 29 0.06 -9.71 3.34
CA ASP A 29 -0.52 -9.61 4.67
C ASP A 29 0.51 -10.12 5.68
N ILE A 30 0.94 -9.22 6.58
CA ILE A 30 1.83 -9.54 7.69
C ILE A 30 0.93 -9.88 8.88
N PRO A 31 0.95 -11.13 9.38
CA PRO A 31 0.04 -11.53 10.44
C PRO A 31 0.25 -10.72 11.72
N LEU A 32 -0.80 -10.02 12.15
CA LEU A 32 -0.92 -9.48 13.50
C LEU A 32 -1.47 -10.56 14.44
N GLY A 33 -1.16 -10.40 15.72
CA GLY A 33 -1.67 -11.24 16.78
C GLY A 33 -3.02 -10.69 17.19
N ASP A 34 -4.02 -11.56 17.24
CA ASP A 34 -5.39 -11.21 17.64
C ASP A 34 -5.95 -9.89 17.04
N PRO A 35 -5.96 -9.74 15.70
CA PRO A 35 -6.34 -8.49 15.04
C PRO A 35 -7.78 -8.04 15.32
N SER A 36 -8.67 -8.94 15.72
CA SER A 36 -10.08 -8.67 16.04
C SER A 36 -10.39 -8.78 17.53
N PHE A 37 -9.37 -8.87 18.40
CA PHE A 37 -9.55 -8.88 19.86
C PHE A 37 -10.42 -10.03 20.40
N GLU A 38 -10.28 -11.22 19.83
CA GLU A 38 -11.07 -12.42 20.15
C GLU A 38 -10.28 -13.50 20.90
N ALA A 39 -8.96 -13.37 21.04
CA ALA A 39 -8.15 -14.37 21.73
C ALA A 39 -8.45 -14.41 23.23
N PHE A 40 -8.64 -13.24 23.84
CA PHE A 40 -9.20 -13.14 25.18
C PHE A 40 -10.73 -13.11 25.10
N VAL A 41 -11.40 -13.88 25.96
CA VAL A 41 -12.87 -13.92 26.02
C VAL A 41 -13.35 -13.13 27.23
N VAL A 42 -14.01 -12.01 26.98
CA VAL A 42 -14.62 -11.15 27.99
C VAL A 42 -15.63 -11.94 28.84
N PRO A 43 -15.54 -11.83 30.19
CA PRO A 43 -16.42 -12.56 31.10
C PRO A 43 -17.89 -12.23 30.86
N GLN A 44 -18.75 -13.24 30.81
CA GLN A 44 -20.21 -13.06 30.62
C GLN A 44 -20.98 -12.92 31.95
N SER A 45 -20.30 -12.99 33.08
CA SER A 45 -20.93 -12.95 34.41
C SER A 45 -19.95 -12.44 35.48
N GLY A 46 -20.51 -11.93 36.58
CA GLY A 46 -19.73 -11.37 37.69
C GLY A 46 -19.62 -9.84 37.64
N PRO A 47 -18.76 -9.23 38.49
CA PRO A 47 -18.68 -7.78 38.65
C PRO A 47 -18.17 -7.02 37.42
N ALA A 48 -17.45 -7.71 36.52
CA ALA A 48 -16.95 -7.19 35.24
C ALA A 48 -17.62 -7.91 34.06
N ALA A 49 -18.92 -8.21 34.16
CA ALA A 49 -19.64 -8.84 33.06
C ALA A 49 -19.64 -7.93 31.83
N HIS A 50 -19.30 -8.52 30.67
CA HIS A 50 -19.34 -7.93 29.34
C HIS A 50 -18.27 -6.87 29.02
N TYR A 51 -17.28 -6.67 29.92
CA TYR A 51 -16.08 -5.89 29.63
C TYR A 51 -14.84 -6.40 30.37
N ALA A 52 -13.65 -6.02 29.90
CA ALA A 52 -12.39 -6.35 30.55
C ALA A 52 -11.34 -5.25 30.36
N TYR A 53 -10.79 -4.77 31.48
CA TYR A 53 -9.64 -3.88 31.50
C TYR A 53 -8.34 -4.66 31.23
N SER A 54 -7.26 -3.91 30.97
CA SER A 54 -6.00 -4.49 30.49
C SER A 54 -5.35 -5.47 31.46
N ASP A 55 -5.52 -5.28 32.78
CA ASP A 55 -5.08 -6.21 33.81
C ASP A 55 -5.65 -7.63 33.65
N LEU A 56 -6.84 -7.77 33.06
CA LEU A 56 -7.48 -9.07 32.84
C LEU A 56 -7.01 -9.78 31.57
N TYR A 57 -6.72 -9.05 30.50
CA TYR A 57 -6.41 -9.65 29.19
C TYR A 57 -4.92 -9.67 28.83
N ARG A 58 -4.10 -8.82 29.47
CA ARG A 58 -2.65 -8.71 29.26
C ARG A 58 -1.91 -10.06 29.23
N PRO A 59 -2.23 -11.07 30.07
CA PRO A 59 -1.52 -12.34 30.04
C PRO A 59 -1.68 -13.13 28.73
N THR A 60 -2.66 -12.78 27.90
CA THR A 60 -3.07 -13.57 26.72
C THR A 60 -3.19 -12.76 25.43
N SER A 61 -3.28 -11.43 25.51
CA SER A 61 -3.42 -10.57 24.33
C SER A 61 -2.07 -10.29 23.68
N ALA A 62 -2.07 -10.22 22.35
CA ALA A 62 -0.92 -9.74 21.58
C ALA A 62 -0.84 -8.20 21.53
N TRP A 63 -1.93 -7.52 21.90
CA TRP A 63 -2.05 -6.06 21.94
C TRP A 63 -1.84 -5.60 23.38
N ILE A 64 -0.59 -5.34 23.73
CA ILE A 64 -0.19 -4.86 25.04
C ILE A 64 0.54 -3.53 24.88
N ASP A 65 0.51 -2.70 25.91
CA ASP A 65 1.08 -1.34 25.87
C ASP A 65 2.61 -1.38 25.69
N ASP A 66 3.29 -2.30 26.36
CA ASP A 66 4.76 -2.34 26.41
C ASP A 66 5.35 -3.42 25.50
N LEU A 67 6.37 -3.03 24.75
CA LEU A 67 7.14 -3.96 23.94
C LEU A 67 8.64 -3.86 24.15
N ASP A 68 9.07 -3.37 25.33
CA ASP A 68 10.40 -3.54 25.95
C ASP A 68 10.72 -2.35 26.91
N MET A 69 10.13 -2.23 28.12
CA MET A 69 10.78 -1.47 29.21
C MET A 69 10.34 -1.83 30.65
N THR A 70 11.31 -1.83 31.58
CA THR A 70 11.12 -2.11 33.02
C THR A 70 10.55 -0.93 33.83
N GLU A 71 10.35 0.23 33.22
CA GLU A 71 9.96 1.48 33.90
C GLU A 71 8.60 2.06 33.45
N GLN A 72 7.87 1.35 32.59
CA GLN A 72 6.56 1.80 32.12
C GLN A 72 5.57 0.62 32.01
N ASP A 73 5.42 -0.08 33.13
CA ASP A 73 4.30 -1.02 33.39
C ASP A 73 3.42 -0.39 34.50
N ASP A 74 2.62 0.61 34.13
CA ASP A 74 1.62 1.18 35.05
C ASP A 74 0.28 0.41 35.01
N GLY A 75 0.21 -0.66 34.20
CA GLY A 75 -0.99 -1.50 34.04
C GLY A 75 -2.11 -0.83 33.23
N GLU A 76 -1.85 0.27 32.52
CA GLU A 76 -2.89 0.98 31.75
C GLU A 76 -2.99 0.50 30.30
N GLY A 77 -4.20 0.41 29.77
CA GLY A 77 -4.43 -0.05 28.41
C GLY A 77 -5.87 0.24 28.02
N ASN A 78 -6.14 0.17 26.71
CA ASN A 78 -7.52 0.21 26.25
C ASN A 78 -8.27 -1.02 26.79
N TRP A 79 -9.59 -1.03 26.75
CA TRP A 79 -10.37 -2.11 27.34
C TRP A 79 -11.24 -2.80 26.30
N MET A 80 -11.53 -4.07 26.53
CA MET A 80 -12.38 -4.85 25.64
C MET A 80 -13.81 -4.89 26.17
N TYR A 81 -14.76 -4.94 25.25
CA TYR A 81 -16.17 -5.15 25.56
C TYR A 81 -16.78 -6.10 24.55
N ASP A 82 -17.84 -6.79 24.96
CA ASP A 82 -18.57 -7.67 24.06
C ASP A 82 -19.83 -7.02 23.45
N SER A 83 -20.46 -7.74 22.54
CA SER A 83 -21.69 -7.29 21.87
C SER A 83 -22.84 -6.99 22.84
N THR A 84 -22.96 -7.70 23.97
CA THR A 84 -24.02 -7.46 24.96
C THR A 84 -23.80 -6.11 25.64
N TYR A 85 -22.56 -5.78 25.98
CA TYR A 85 -22.22 -4.47 26.54
C TYR A 85 -22.51 -3.34 25.55
N ALA A 86 -22.10 -3.53 24.29
CA ALA A 86 -22.32 -2.56 23.22
C ALA A 86 -23.81 -2.24 23.03
N GLU A 87 -24.66 -3.26 23.06
CA GLU A 87 -26.09 -3.13 22.75
C GLU A 87 -26.96 -2.76 23.97
N THR A 88 -26.48 -2.93 25.20
CA THR A 88 -27.24 -2.50 26.39
C THR A 88 -27.36 -0.97 26.47
N GLY A 89 -26.31 -0.25 26.07
CA GLY A 89 -26.31 1.22 26.05
C GLY A 89 -26.41 1.83 24.65
N THR A 90 -26.08 1.09 23.59
CA THR A 90 -25.96 1.57 22.19
C THR A 90 -25.05 2.79 21.99
N LEU A 91 -24.21 3.10 22.98
CA LEU A 91 -23.26 4.21 22.93
C LEU A 91 -22.06 3.87 22.05
N ARG A 92 -21.51 2.67 22.25
CA ARG A 92 -20.26 2.18 21.67
C ARG A 92 -20.51 1.51 20.32
N GLY A 93 -19.51 1.43 19.45
CA GLY A 93 -19.64 0.65 18.23
C GLY A 93 -20.00 -0.81 18.53
N ALA A 94 -20.98 -1.37 17.83
CA ALA A 94 -21.20 -2.81 17.84
C ALA A 94 -19.95 -3.48 17.23
N PRO A 95 -19.41 -4.56 17.84
CA PRO A 95 -18.25 -5.28 17.31
C PRO A 95 -18.39 -5.54 15.81
N ARG A 96 -17.38 -5.15 15.04
CA ARG A 96 -17.46 -5.16 13.58
C ARG A 96 -17.44 -6.60 13.10
N THR A 97 -16.45 -7.37 13.55
CA THR A 97 -16.40 -8.82 13.40
C THR A 97 -16.50 -9.48 14.78
N GLY A 98 -16.65 -10.81 14.79
CA GLY A 98 -16.72 -11.57 16.03
C GLY A 98 -17.79 -11.10 17.02
N ASN A 99 -17.44 -11.14 18.30
CA ASN A 99 -18.29 -10.79 19.43
C ASN A 99 -17.72 -9.64 20.28
N GLN A 100 -16.49 -9.18 20.03
CA GLN A 100 -15.79 -8.24 20.89
C GLN A 100 -15.08 -7.15 20.09
N ALA A 101 -14.83 -6.02 20.73
CA ALA A 101 -14.05 -4.92 20.18
C ALA A 101 -13.27 -4.23 21.30
N MET A 102 -12.27 -3.43 20.91
CA MET A 102 -11.48 -2.64 21.84
C MET A 102 -12.00 -1.21 21.93
N HIS A 103 -11.89 -0.61 23.10
CA HIS A 103 -12.34 0.74 23.40
C HIS A 103 -11.22 1.57 24.01
N GLY A 104 -11.04 2.78 23.52
CA GLY A 104 -10.01 3.71 23.96
C GLY A 104 -10.12 4.13 25.44
N ARG A 105 -9.01 4.28 26.14
CA ARG A 105 -8.98 4.74 27.55
C ARG A 105 -7.85 5.72 27.81
N PHE A 106 -7.52 6.52 26.81
CA PHE A 106 -6.33 7.37 26.80
C PHE A 106 -5.04 6.56 26.98
N SER A 107 -5.01 5.34 26.42
CA SER A 107 -3.90 4.41 26.56
C SER A 107 -3.49 3.84 25.21
N TYR A 108 -2.31 3.24 25.16
CA TYR A 108 -1.76 2.62 23.96
C TYR A 108 -1.97 1.11 23.96
N ASN A 109 -1.98 0.54 22.76
CA ASN A 109 -1.81 -0.89 22.52
C ASN A 109 -0.87 -1.07 21.33
N MET A 110 0.16 -1.88 21.53
CA MET A 110 1.27 -2.06 20.61
C MET A 110 1.47 -3.55 20.31
N GLN A 111 2.07 -3.83 19.15
CA GLN A 111 2.49 -5.15 18.75
C GLN A 111 3.79 -5.10 17.93
N LYS A 112 4.70 -6.04 18.21
CA LYS A 112 5.91 -6.35 17.46
C LYS A 112 5.67 -7.65 16.72
N VAL A 113 5.89 -7.63 15.42
CA VAL A 113 5.80 -8.83 14.58
C VAL A 113 7.19 -9.38 14.30
N ALA A 114 7.26 -10.68 13.98
CA ALA A 114 8.53 -11.34 13.65
C ALA A 114 9.07 -10.94 12.26
N ASN A 115 8.23 -10.38 11.41
CA ASN A 115 8.63 -9.86 10.11
C ASN A 115 9.51 -8.61 10.27
N VAL A 116 10.44 -8.43 9.33
CA VAL A 116 11.35 -7.30 9.29
C VAL A 116 11.05 -6.37 8.11
N PHE A 117 11.49 -5.13 8.22
CA PHE A 117 11.43 -4.17 7.13
C PHE A 117 12.34 -4.57 5.95
N GLU A 118 11.82 -4.46 4.73
CA GLU A 118 12.50 -4.78 3.47
C GLU A 118 12.52 -3.55 2.57
N ALA A 119 13.65 -3.30 1.91
CA ALA A 119 13.81 -2.16 1.01
C ALA A 119 12.86 -2.24 -0.20
N GLY A 120 12.34 -1.08 -0.61
CA GLY A 120 11.42 -0.93 -1.72
C GLY A 120 9.96 -1.28 -1.41
N LYS A 121 9.63 -1.58 -0.15
CA LYS A 121 8.26 -1.84 0.31
C LYS A 121 7.71 -0.66 1.10
N THR A 122 6.41 -0.46 0.95
CA THR A 122 5.57 0.42 1.76
C THR A 122 4.74 -0.45 2.69
N TYR A 123 4.93 -0.22 3.98
CA TYR A 123 4.21 -0.90 5.04
C TYR A 123 3.00 -0.08 5.42
N THR A 124 1.82 -0.69 5.41
CA THR A 124 0.56 -0.02 5.74
C THR A 124 -0.07 -0.69 6.96
N PHE A 125 -0.16 0.07 8.05
CA PHE A 125 -0.90 -0.35 9.23
C PHE A 125 -2.29 0.28 9.21
N SER A 126 -3.31 -0.55 9.38
CA SER A 126 -4.71 -0.15 9.36
C SER A 126 -5.47 -0.78 10.52
N ILE A 127 -6.50 -0.08 10.99
CA ILE A 127 -7.50 -0.62 11.92
C ILE A 127 -8.85 0.02 11.62
N TYR A 128 -9.95 -0.67 11.88
CA TYR A 128 -11.27 -0.04 11.80
C TYR A 128 -11.53 0.75 13.07
N ALA A 129 -12.15 1.91 12.93
CA ALA A 129 -12.55 2.76 14.04
C ALA A 129 -14.02 3.22 13.89
N GLN A 130 -14.66 3.45 15.04
CA GLN A 130 -15.97 4.10 15.15
C GLN A 130 -16.04 4.90 16.45
N GLY A 131 -16.54 6.14 16.37
CA GLY A 131 -16.79 6.99 17.53
C GLY A 131 -18.09 6.63 18.25
N HIS A 132 -18.19 7.00 19.53
CA HIS A 132 -19.41 6.84 20.31
C HIS A 132 -20.55 7.76 19.90
N SER A 133 -21.78 7.36 20.18
CA SER A 133 -22.97 8.17 19.91
C SER A 133 -23.06 9.46 20.73
N ASP A 134 -22.34 9.52 21.85
CA ASP A 134 -22.22 10.67 22.75
C ASP A 134 -20.86 11.36 22.68
N THR A 135 -20.04 11.05 21.65
CA THR A 135 -18.72 11.67 21.44
C THR A 135 -18.78 13.18 21.58
N ASN A 136 -18.01 13.75 22.50
CA ASN A 136 -17.86 15.20 22.56
C ASN A 136 -16.80 15.68 21.55
N GLU A 137 -17.27 16.13 20.40
CA GLU A 137 -16.42 16.68 19.34
C GLU A 137 -15.71 17.98 19.72
N THR A 138 -16.15 18.68 20.78
CA THR A 138 -15.45 19.88 21.28
C THR A 138 -14.11 19.53 21.93
N PHE A 139 -14.03 18.38 22.60
CA PHE A 139 -12.81 17.90 23.28
C PHE A 139 -12.07 16.83 22.49
N ASP A 140 -12.58 16.47 21.32
CA ASP A 140 -12.01 15.43 20.47
C ASP A 140 -11.76 14.14 21.25
N GLU A 141 -12.80 13.69 21.96
CA GLU A 141 -12.76 12.52 22.84
C GLU A 141 -12.60 11.22 22.07
N ALA A 142 -13.07 11.19 20.82
CA ALA A 142 -12.88 10.06 19.94
C ALA A 142 -11.50 10.03 19.28
N ARG A 143 -10.56 10.95 19.53
CA ARG A 143 -9.25 10.96 18.84
C ARG A 143 -8.53 9.62 18.91
N SER A 144 -7.92 9.26 17.79
CA SER A 144 -7.10 8.05 17.66
C SER A 144 -5.75 8.41 17.07
N PHE A 145 -4.71 7.67 17.44
CA PHE A 145 -3.42 7.75 16.76
C PHE A 145 -3.01 6.36 16.33
N LEU A 146 -2.45 6.24 15.13
CA LEU A 146 -1.78 5.03 14.69
C LEU A 146 -0.29 5.29 14.61
N TYR A 147 0.51 4.27 14.90
CA TYR A 147 1.97 4.31 14.92
C TYR A 147 2.53 3.11 14.17
N LEU A 148 3.62 3.36 13.45
CA LEU A 148 4.47 2.33 12.89
C LEU A 148 5.92 2.70 13.22
N PHE A 149 6.64 1.76 13.82
CA PHE A 149 7.91 2.04 14.49
C PHE A 149 8.91 0.89 14.33
N ASN A 150 10.17 1.18 14.68
CA ASN A 150 11.24 0.19 14.71
C ASN A 150 11.10 -0.70 15.94
N GLY A 151 10.68 -1.96 15.75
CA GLY A 151 10.46 -2.92 16.83
C GLY A 151 11.73 -3.44 17.52
N SER A 152 12.92 -3.02 17.08
CA SER A 152 14.18 -3.24 17.83
C SER A 152 14.38 -2.25 18.98
N GLN A 153 13.56 -1.21 19.08
CA GLN A 153 13.62 -0.20 20.12
C GLN A 153 12.31 -0.20 20.92
N PRO A 154 12.34 0.23 22.20
CA PRO A 154 11.12 0.54 22.93
C PRO A 154 10.29 1.58 22.18
N PHE A 155 8.96 1.48 22.30
CA PHE A 155 8.07 2.46 21.67
C PHE A 155 8.26 3.84 22.31
N ALA A 156 8.41 4.85 21.47
CA ALA A 156 8.25 6.25 21.83
C ALA A 156 7.64 7.00 20.65
N GLU A 157 6.67 7.89 20.91
CA GLU A 157 5.98 8.62 19.85
C GLU A 157 6.98 9.41 18.99
N GLU A 158 7.96 10.03 19.62
CA GLU A 158 9.00 10.84 18.96
C GLU A 158 9.95 10.04 18.07
N THR A 159 10.01 8.72 18.24
CA THR A 159 10.87 7.82 17.43
C THR A 159 10.08 6.94 16.47
N SER A 160 8.75 7.12 16.41
CA SER A 160 7.91 6.41 15.44
C SER A 160 8.31 6.80 14.01
N LEU A 161 8.39 5.81 13.12
CA LEU A 161 8.74 6.02 11.71
C LEU A 161 7.67 6.85 11.00
N THR A 162 6.41 6.60 11.35
CA THR A 162 5.28 7.43 10.95
C THR A 162 4.17 7.31 11.98
N PHE A 163 3.42 8.39 12.16
CA PHE A 163 2.20 8.40 12.96
C PHE A 163 1.23 9.44 12.41
N LYS A 164 -0.07 9.22 12.64
CA LYS A 164 -1.12 10.16 12.27
C LYS A 164 -2.24 10.13 13.29
N LYS A 165 -2.77 11.31 13.60
CA LYS A 165 -4.01 11.49 14.33
C LYS A 165 -5.22 11.33 13.40
N PHE A 166 -6.22 10.61 13.87
CA PHE A 166 -7.53 10.47 13.25
C PHE A 166 -8.62 10.89 14.24
N SER A 167 -9.73 11.40 13.73
CA SER A 167 -10.84 11.84 14.57
C SER A 167 -12.16 11.88 13.79
N THR A 168 -13.28 11.86 14.53
CA THR A 168 -14.61 12.17 13.98
C THR A 168 -14.72 13.64 13.60
N THR A 169 -14.03 14.54 14.32
CA THR A 169 -13.99 16.00 14.06
C THR A 169 -13.37 16.35 12.72
N THR A 170 -12.40 15.53 12.27
CA THR A 170 -11.74 15.63 10.97
C THR A 170 -12.41 14.77 9.90
N GLY A 171 -13.47 14.03 10.26
CA GLY A 171 -14.19 13.14 9.35
C GLY A 171 -13.43 11.88 8.94
N ASP A 172 -12.40 11.47 9.69
CA ASP A 172 -11.62 10.27 9.36
C ASP A 172 -12.43 8.97 9.59
N TYR A 173 -13.37 8.99 10.55
CA TYR A 173 -14.36 7.93 10.79
C TYR A 173 -15.65 8.46 11.41
N SER A 174 -16.70 7.65 11.33
CA SER A 174 -18.06 8.01 11.73
C SER A 174 -18.33 7.72 13.20
N ILE A 175 -19.27 8.50 13.75
CA ILE A 175 -19.90 8.25 15.03
C ILE A 175 -21.02 7.22 14.87
N ARG A 176 -21.19 6.30 15.84
CA ARG A 176 -22.38 5.47 15.96
C ARG A 176 -23.61 6.37 16.16
N PRO A 177 -24.66 6.32 15.33
CA PRO A 177 -25.84 7.15 15.53
C PRO A 177 -26.61 6.74 16.79
N VAL A 178 -27.13 7.71 17.54
CA VAL A 178 -27.91 7.48 18.77
C VAL A 178 -29.10 6.57 18.47
N GLY A 179 -29.24 5.48 19.24
CA GLY A 179 -30.34 4.50 19.09
C GLY A 179 -30.26 3.65 17.82
N SER A 180 -29.12 3.64 17.13
CA SER A 180 -28.91 2.79 15.95
C SER A 180 -28.85 1.30 16.28
N THR A 181 -29.30 0.48 15.33
CA THR A 181 -29.16 -0.98 15.39
C THR A 181 -27.69 -1.40 15.25
N ALA A 182 -27.34 -2.56 15.79
CA ALA A 182 -26.02 -3.18 15.55
C ALA A 182 -25.67 -3.29 14.06
N ALA A 183 -26.64 -3.60 13.20
CA ALA A 183 -26.41 -3.68 11.75
C ALA A 183 -25.99 -2.35 11.14
N LEU A 184 -26.61 -1.24 11.55
CA LEU A 184 -26.23 0.10 11.10
C LEU A 184 -24.85 0.49 11.66
N SER A 185 -24.61 0.24 12.95
CA SER A 185 -23.29 0.49 13.55
C SER A 185 -22.17 -0.27 12.82
N LYS A 186 -22.35 -1.56 12.54
CA LYS A 186 -21.38 -2.39 11.77
C LYS A 186 -21.09 -1.84 10.37
N ALA A 187 -22.08 -1.21 9.72
CA ALA A 187 -21.92 -0.61 8.40
C ALA A 187 -21.17 0.74 8.42
N LEU A 188 -21.06 1.39 9.59
CA LEU A 188 -20.45 2.71 9.76
C LEU A 188 -19.02 2.66 10.29
N TRP A 189 -18.45 1.47 10.53
CA TRP A 189 -17.03 1.34 10.83
C TRP A 189 -16.19 1.78 9.63
N GLN A 190 -15.19 2.62 9.86
CA GLN A 190 -14.30 3.10 8.81
C GLN A 190 -12.86 2.69 9.09
N LYS A 191 -12.16 2.31 8.02
CA LYS A 191 -10.75 1.90 8.10
C LYS A 191 -9.87 3.13 8.11
N ILE A 192 -9.10 3.31 9.18
CA ILE A 192 -8.04 4.32 9.27
C ILE A 192 -6.69 3.66 8.99
N SER A 193 -5.73 4.39 8.43
CA SER A 193 -4.46 3.80 7.96
C SER A 193 -3.31 4.80 7.90
N ILE A 194 -2.11 4.32 8.21
CA ILE A 194 -0.83 5.00 8.02
C ILE A 194 0.09 4.13 7.16
N SER A 195 1.00 4.77 6.42
CA SER A 195 1.96 4.06 5.58
C SER A 195 3.36 4.62 5.73
N HIS A 196 4.37 3.74 5.63
CA HIS A 196 5.79 4.08 5.66
C HIS A 196 6.54 3.31 4.58
N THR A 197 7.35 4.01 3.79
CA THR A 197 8.16 3.41 2.72
C THR A 197 9.59 3.24 3.18
N VAL A 198 10.11 2.01 3.08
CA VAL A 198 11.48 1.65 3.45
C VAL A 198 12.36 1.68 2.20
N TYR A 199 13.43 2.45 2.25
CA TYR A 199 14.41 2.57 1.17
C TYR A 199 15.64 1.68 1.45
N SER A 200 16.51 1.53 0.46
CA SER A 200 17.76 0.75 0.61
C SER A 200 18.73 1.33 1.65
N ASP A 201 18.59 2.62 1.99
CA ASP A 201 19.38 3.34 2.99
C ASP A 201 18.60 3.66 4.28
N SER A 202 17.36 3.17 4.40
CA SER A 202 16.55 3.35 5.60
C SER A 202 17.22 2.72 6.84
N PRO A 203 17.31 3.42 7.98
CA PRO A 203 17.92 2.89 9.20
C PRO A 203 17.15 1.70 9.79
N GLU A 204 15.84 1.61 9.54
CA GLU A 204 14.97 0.51 9.96
C GLU A 204 15.08 -0.74 9.08
N LEU A 205 15.85 -0.71 7.99
CA LEU A 205 16.01 -1.86 7.10
C LEU A 205 16.51 -3.09 7.87
N GLY A 206 15.80 -4.21 7.71
CA GLY A 206 16.10 -5.47 8.40
C GLY A 206 15.72 -5.50 9.88
N GLN A 207 15.14 -4.43 10.43
CA GLN A 207 14.66 -4.39 11.81
C GLN A 207 13.22 -4.95 11.91
N PRO A 208 12.82 -5.53 13.06
CA PRO A 208 11.45 -5.96 13.31
C PRO A 208 10.45 -4.82 13.17
N ILE A 209 9.24 -5.14 12.76
CA ILE A 209 8.18 -4.15 12.57
C ILE A 209 7.36 -4.02 13.86
N GLY A 210 7.24 -2.79 14.34
CA GLY A 210 6.32 -2.40 15.40
C GLY A 210 5.11 -1.65 14.85
N VAL A 211 3.92 -1.95 15.36
CA VAL A 211 2.68 -1.22 15.09
C VAL A 211 1.94 -0.94 16.39
N GLY A 212 1.11 0.08 16.40
CA GLY A 212 0.15 0.22 17.48
C GLY A 212 -0.72 1.44 17.36
N PHE A 213 -1.55 1.63 18.38
CA PHE A 213 -2.55 2.67 18.38
C PHE A 213 -2.80 3.22 19.77
N TYR A 214 -3.29 4.46 19.80
CA TYR A 214 -3.82 5.14 20.97
C TYR A 214 -5.30 5.43 20.76
N GLY A 215 -6.11 5.26 21.79
CA GLY A 215 -7.53 5.59 21.77
C GLY A 215 -7.93 6.59 22.85
N GLY A 216 -8.63 7.67 22.46
CA GLY A 216 -9.34 8.54 23.38
C GLY A 216 -10.54 7.88 24.05
N ALA A 217 -11.28 8.61 24.89
CA ALA A 217 -12.40 8.06 25.67
C ALA A 217 -13.57 7.53 24.82
N ASP A 218 -13.80 8.05 23.63
CA ASP A 218 -15.04 7.80 22.87
C ASP A 218 -14.80 7.15 21.51
N VAL A 219 -13.79 6.28 21.44
CA VAL A 219 -13.47 5.53 20.22
C VAL A 219 -13.37 4.04 20.47
N THR A 220 -13.80 3.29 19.47
CA THR A 220 -13.76 1.84 19.44
C THR A 220 -12.99 1.36 18.21
N PHE A 221 -12.28 0.24 18.35
CA PHE A 221 -11.38 -0.33 17.36
C PHE A 221 -11.68 -1.81 17.11
N ASP A 222 -11.48 -2.25 15.87
CA ASP A 222 -11.62 -3.66 15.45
C ASP A 222 -10.82 -3.94 14.16
N ASP A 223 -10.58 -5.21 13.84
CA ASP A 223 -10.00 -5.70 12.58
C ASP A 223 -8.69 -4.98 12.17
N ALA A 224 -7.67 -5.02 13.04
CA ALA A 224 -6.34 -4.52 12.72
C ALA A 224 -5.68 -5.33 11.57
N SER A 225 -4.91 -4.66 10.72
CA SER A 225 -4.18 -5.30 9.61
C SER A 225 -2.87 -4.57 9.34
N LEU A 226 -1.85 -5.34 8.94
CA LEU A 226 -0.56 -4.83 8.49
C LEU A 226 -0.26 -5.48 7.14
N SER A 227 0.01 -4.67 6.12
CA SER A 227 0.45 -5.15 4.81
C SER A 227 1.80 -4.56 4.43
N ALA A 228 2.49 -5.23 3.52
CA ALA A 228 3.66 -4.69 2.83
C ALA A 228 3.50 -4.84 1.32
N ASP A 229 3.65 -3.72 0.62
CA ASP A 229 3.39 -3.58 -0.81
C ASP A 229 4.59 -2.91 -1.51
N VAL A 230 4.88 -3.27 -2.75
CA VAL A 230 5.77 -2.44 -3.57
C VAL A 230 4.91 -1.34 -4.17
N THR A 231 5.17 -0.07 -3.84
CA THR A 231 4.36 1.06 -4.34
C THR A 231 5.17 2.09 -5.12
N ILE A 232 6.48 1.86 -5.26
CA ILE A 232 7.41 2.74 -5.96
C ILE A 232 8.18 1.97 -7.04
N LEU A 233 8.62 2.69 -8.09
CA LEU A 233 9.50 2.10 -9.10
C LEU A 233 10.87 1.76 -8.49
N THR A 234 11.49 0.69 -9.01
CA THR A 234 12.83 0.28 -8.60
C THR A 234 13.81 0.43 -9.75
N LEU A 235 14.97 1.03 -9.49
CA LEU A 235 16.14 0.95 -10.35
C LEU A 235 16.94 -0.30 -9.97
N GLU A 236 16.96 -1.30 -10.83
CA GLU A 236 17.82 -2.47 -10.66
C GLU A 236 19.15 -2.27 -11.40
N VAL A 237 20.25 -2.48 -10.68
CA VAL A 237 21.61 -2.29 -11.16
C VAL A 237 22.35 -3.62 -11.07
N ASN A 238 22.80 -4.14 -12.21
CA ASN A 238 23.63 -5.33 -12.25
C ASN A 238 25.11 -4.95 -12.06
N THR A 239 25.66 -5.27 -10.91
CA THR A 239 27.03 -4.90 -10.52
C THR A 239 28.10 -5.72 -11.24
N THR A 240 27.73 -6.79 -11.95
CA THR A 240 28.68 -7.64 -12.70
C THR A 240 28.92 -7.12 -14.12
N ASN A 241 27.94 -6.46 -14.73
CA ASN A 241 28.03 -5.99 -16.13
C ASN A 241 27.59 -4.53 -16.35
N GLY A 242 27.24 -3.81 -15.28
CA GLY A 242 26.86 -2.41 -15.32
C GLY A 242 25.46 -2.14 -15.86
N THR A 243 24.72 -3.18 -16.28
CA THR A 243 23.39 -3.01 -16.86
C THR A 243 22.41 -2.49 -15.82
N THR A 244 21.63 -1.50 -16.20
CA THR A 244 20.69 -0.81 -15.33
C THR A 244 19.30 -0.80 -15.97
N ARG A 245 18.26 -0.99 -15.17
CA ARG A 245 16.87 -0.96 -15.65
C ARG A 245 15.91 -0.40 -14.60
N ILE A 246 14.89 0.33 -15.04
CA ILE A 246 13.75 0.71 -14.20
C ILE A 246 12.70 -0.39 -14.32
N VAL A 247 12.25 -0.94 -13.20
CA VAL A 247 11.20 -1.96 -13.16
C VAL A 247 9.97 -1.43 -12.43
N ASN A 248 8.80 -1.74 -12.98
CA ASN A 248 7.53 -1.47 -12.34
C ASN A 248 6.97 -2.74 -11.71
N GLN A 249 7.13 -2.86 -10.39
CA GLN A 249 6.56 -3.93 -9.59
C GLN A 249 5.44 -3.40 -8.68
N THR A 250 4.80 -2.28 -8.99
CA THR A 250 3.78 -1.70 -8.12
C THR A 250 2.40 -2.39 -8.21
N GLY A 251 2.29 -3.39 -9.08
CA GLY A 251 1.03 -4.07 -9.40
C GLY A 251 0.11 -3.26 -10.33
N GLN A 252 0.41 -1.99 -10.58
CA GLN A 252 -0.36 -1.11 -11.46
C GLN A 252 0.54 -0.37 -12.46
N PRO A 253 0.02 0.07 -13.61
CA PRO A 253 0.78 0.94 -14.50
C PRO A 253 1.17 2.26 -13.81
N VAL A 254 2.42 2.69 -13.99
CA VAL A 254 2.92 3.97 -13.47
C VAL A 254 3.14 4.91 -14.64
N SER A 255 2.50 6.08 -14.61
CA SER A 255 2.73 7.12 -15.60
C SER A 255 3.83 8.06 -15.10
N LEU A 256 4.78 8.39 -15.97
CA LEU A 256 5.95 9.19 -15.64
C LEU A 256 6.31 10.14 -16.79
N ASP A 257 6.72 11.35 -16.41
CA ASP A 257 7.19 12.41 -17.31
C ASP A 257 8.63 12.83 -17.01
N TYR A 258 9.28 12.20 -16.03
CA TYR A 258 10.67 12.47 -15.67
C TYR A 258 11.29 11.29 -14.94
N TYR A 259 12.59 11.10 -15.13
CA TYR A 259 13.43 10.36 -14.21
C TYR A 259 14.84 10.95 -14.11
N GLN A 260 15.49 10.72 -12.98
CA GLN A 260 16.89 11.03 -12.74
C GLN A 260 17.54 9.97 -11.87
N ILE A 261 18.81 9.73 -12.16
CA ILE A 261 19.70 8.89 -11.38
C ILE A 261 20.95 9.71 -11.09
N THR A 262 21.32 9.81 -9.82
CA THR A 262 22.53 10.53 -9.38
C THR A 262 23.47 9.60 -8.62
N SER A 263 24.76 9.92 -8.63
CA SER A 263 25.81 9.25 -7.83
C SER A 263 26.65 10.33 -7.16
N ALA A 264 26.96 10.19 -5.87
CA ALA A 264 27.88 11.10 -5.19
C ALA A 264 29.35 10.78 -5.52
N SER A 265 29.62 9.57 -5.99
CA SER A 265 30.94 9.03 -6.29
C SER A 265 31.20 8.90 -7.79
N ASP A 266 30.44 9.61 -8.63
CA ASP A 266 30.51 9.57 -10.10
C ASP A 266 30.47 8.14 -10.69
N SER A 267 29.69 7.25 -10.08
CA SER A 267 29.61 5.82 -10.41
C SER A 267 28.72 5.49 -11.61
N LEU A 268 28.19 6.51 -12.31
CA LEU A 268 27.45 6.30 -13.55
C LEU A 268 28.42 6.22 -14.73
N ASN A 269 27.98 5.54 -15.79
CA ASN A 269 28.66 5.50 -17.07
C ASN A 269 27.76 6.15 -18.12
N LYS A 270 27.86 7.48 -18.25
CA LYS A 270 27.05 8.25 -19.19
C LYS A 270 27.29 7.81 -20.64
N ALA A 271 28.48 7.33 -20.97
CA ALA A 271 28.82 6.88 -22.31
C ALA A 271 28.09 5.57 -22.69
N ALA A 272 27.84 4.69 -21.73
CA ALA A 272 27.14 3.42 -21.93
C ALA A 272 25.64 3.47 -21.55
N TRP A 273 25.15 4.64 -21.13
CA TRP A 273 23.73 4.90 -20.90
C TRP A 273 22.94 4.92 -22.22
N ASN A 274 21.98 4.00 -22.33
CA ASN A 274 21.04 3.94 -23.43
C ASN A 274 19.74 4.66 -23.05
N SER A 275 19.65 5.95 -23.36
CA SER A 275 18.51 6.78 -22.94
C SER A 275 17.22 6.47 -23.73
N LEU A 276 16.06 6.79 -23.16
CA LEU A 276 14.75 6.64 -23.80
C LEU A 276 14.62 7.46 -25.09
N GLN A 277 15.17 8.68 -25.12
CA GLN A 277 15.29 9.50 -26.32
C GLN A 277 16.07 8.78 -27.43
N THR A 278 17.18 8.11 -27.09
CA THR A 278 17.98 7.34 -28.07
C THR A 278 17.26 6.06 -28.50
N GLN A 279 16.54 5.40 -27.60
CA GLN A 279 15.83 4.16 -27.89
C GLN A 279 14.56 4.35 -28.71
N ASN A 280 13.85 5.47 -28.54
CA ASN A 280 12.58 5.77 -29.19
C ASN A 280 11.58 4.59 -29.15
N LEU A 281 11.35 4.06 -27.94
CA LEU A 281 10.51 2.88 -27.75
C LEU A 281 9.03 3.22 -28.00
N ALA A 282 8.24 2.22 -28.38
CA ALA A 282 6.80 2.37 -28.41
C ALA A 282 6.26 2.76 -27.03
N GLY A 283 5.44 3.81 -26.96
CA GLY A 283 4.93 4.37 -25.70
C GLY A 283 5.90 5.33 -24.99
N PHE A 284 7.16 5.40 -25.40
CA PHE A 284 8.19 6.32 -24.89
C PHE A 284 8.86 7.05 -26.07
N PRO A 285 8.13 7.96 -26.74
CA PRO A 285 8.60 8.61 -27.96
C PRO A 285 9.81 9.52 -27.68
N ALA A 286 10.76 9.56 -28.60
CA ALA A 286 11.87 10.49 -28.54
C ALA A 286 11.43 11.94 -28.80
N GLY A 287 11.90 12.87 -27.98
CA GLY A 287 11.69 14.30 -28.20
C GLY A 287 12.68 14.91 -29.19
N ASN A 288 12.26 16.01 -29.82
CA ASN A 288 13.06 16.74 -30.82
C ASN A 288 13.63 18.08 -30.30
N GLY A 289 13.62 18.30 -28.99
CA GLY A 289 14.05 19.54 -28.32
C GLY A 289 12.90 20.52 -28.05
N THR A 290 11.66 20.15 -28.37
CA THR A 290 10.46 20.96 -28.06
C THR A 290 9.71 20.45 -26.82
N GLY A 291 10.20 19.39 -26.18
CA GLY A 291 9.54 18.73 -25.07
C GLY A 291 8.43 17.76 -25.47
N ASN A 292 8.30 17.45 -26.78
CA ASN A 292 7.25 16.60 -27.36
C ASN A 292 7.50 15.09 -27.25
N GLY A 293 8.56 14.70 -26.53
CA GLY A 293 8.91 13.33 -26.18
C GLY A 293 9.97 13.34 -25.10
N TRP A 294 10.55 12.17 -24.80
CA TRP A 294 11.65 12.04 -23.85
C TRP A 294 12.92 12.72 -24.39
N GLU A 295 13.53 13.55 -23.56
CA GLU A 295 14.73 14.33 -23.87
C GLU A 295 15.76 14.21 -22.75
N LYS A 296 17.03 13.99 -23.11
CA LYS A 296 18.16 13.96 -22.18
C LYS A 296 18.31 15.29 -21.45
N ALA A 297 18.54 15.23 -20.15
CA ALA A 297 18.94 16.38 -19.37
C ALA A 297 20.25 16.97 -19.94
N GLY A 298 20.28 18.28 -20.20
CA GLY A 298 21.42 18.95 -20.83
C GLY A 298 22.72 18.89 -20.03
N ALA A 299 22.64 18.61 -18.72
CA ALA A 299 23.78 18.49 -17.81
C ALA A 299 24.15 17.04 -17.46
N ALA A 300 23.75 16.05 -18.27
CA ALA A 300 24.05 14.66 -17.94
C ALA A 300 25.57 14.35 -18.01
N ASP A 301 26.09 13.73 -16.96
CA ASP A 301 27.47 13.29 -16.77
C ASP A 301 27.52 12.01 -15.92
N ASP A 302 28.71 11.62 -15.45
CA ASP A 302 28.90 10.40 -14.64
C ASP A 302 28.42 10.58 -13.18
N GLY A 303 28.09 11.81 -12.77
CA GLY A 303 27.47 12.12 -11.49
C GLY A 303 25.93 12.19 -11.56
N ALA A 304 25.37 12.51 -12.73
CA ALA A 304 23.92 12.53 -12.92
C ALA A 304 23.49 12.24 -14.36
N ILE A 305 22.53 11.32 -14.52
CA ILE A 305 21.80 11.10 -15.78
C ILE A 305 20.30 11.27 -15.56
N GLY A 306 19.55 11.63 -16.60
CA GLY A 306 18.11 11.78 -16.49
C GLY A 306 17.47 12.25 -17.78
N GLU A 307 16.16 12.03 -17.90
CA GLU A 307 15.36 12.48 -19.03
C GLU A 307 14.02 13.05 -18.55
N SER A 308 13.45 13.93 -19.36
CA SER A 308 12.11 14.46 -19.14
C SER A 308 11.28 14.45 -20.41
N PHE A 309 9.96 14.38 -20.26
CA PHE A 309 8.97 14.57 -21.31
C PHE A 309 8.12 15.79 -20.93
N LEU A 310 8.48 16.97 -21.40
CA LEU A 310 7.92 18.22 -20.87
C LEU A 310 6.45 18.46 -21.24
N THR A 311 5.97 18.02 -22.41
CA THR A 311 4.59 18.27 -22.86
C THR A 311 3.69 17.05 -22.74
N GLY A 312 4.16 15.96 -22.14
CA GLY A 312 3.43 14.70 -22.07
C GLY A 312 3.98 13.78 -20.98
N ASN A 313 3.59 12.51 -21.04
CA ASN A 313 4.11 11.47 -20.18
C ASN A 313 4.05 10.13 -20.92
N SER A 314 4.72 9.14 -20.35
CA SER A 314 4.65 7.76 -20.79
C SER A 314 4.19 6.88 -19.65
N GLN A 315 3.58 5.74 -19.98
CA GLN A 315 3.13 4.78 -18.98
C GLN A 315 4.01 3.54 -19.02
N LEU A 316 4.65 3.25 -17.89
CA LEU A 316 5.29 1.97 -17.66
C LEU A 316 4.24 0.99 -17.13
N ALA A 317 3.86 0.00 -17.94
CA ALA A 317 2.88 -1.01 -17.57
C ALA A 317 3.26 -1.75 -16.28
N ALA A 318 2.28 -2.34 -15.60
CA ALA A 318 2.54 -3.25 -14.49
C ALA A 318 3.47 -4.40 -14.95
N ALA A 319 4.45 -4.76 -14.13
CA ALA A 319 5.55 -5.69 -14.48
C ALA A 319 6.43 -5.23 -15.67
N GLY A 320 6.26 -3.99 -16.15
CA GLY A 320 7.04 -3.40 -17.22
C GLY A 320 8.48 -3.10 -16.82
N THR A 321 9.38 -3.04 -17.80
CA THR A 321 10.80 -2.76 -17.61
C THR A 321 11.29 -1.78 -18.66
N LEU A 322 12.09 -0.80 -18.25
CA LEU A 322 12.85 0.11 -19.13
C LEU A 322 14.33 -0.15 -18.94
N ASN A 323 15.00 -0.65 -19.99
CA ASN A 323 16.45 -0.87 -19.94
C ASN A 323 17.18 0.44 -20.24
N LEU A 324 18.20 0.77 -19.44
CA LEU A 324 18.98 2.00 -19.55
C LEU A 324 20.41 1.74 -20.03
N GLY A 325 20.70 0.55 -20.55
CA GLY A 325 22.05 0.16 -20.97
C GLY A 325 22.97 -0.11 -19.79
N ALA A 326 24.29 -0.09 -20.02
CA ALA A 326 25.30 -0.31 -18.99
C ALA A 326 25.63 1.00 -18.23
N ALA A 327 24.60 1.65 -17.70
CA ALA A 327 24.69 2.98 -17.12
C ALA A 327 25.41 3.05 -15.76
N PHE A 328 25.82 1.91 -15.18
CA PHE A 328 26.61 1.84 -13.97
C PHE A 328 28.04 1.36 -14.27
N SER A 329 29.03 1.99 -13.65
CA SER A 329 30.44 1.62 -13.75
C SER A 329 30.74 0.42 -12.85
N VAL A 330 31.12 -0.71 -13.45
CA VAL A 330 31.39 -1.95 -12.70
C VAL A 330 32.60 -1.78 -11.78
N GLY A 331 32.39 -2.07 -10.50
CA GLY A 331 33.42 -1.97 -9.46
C GLY A 331 33.36 -0.68 -8.64
N ASP A 332 32.55 0.29 -9.06
CA ASP A 332 32.40 1.58 -8.38
C ASP A 332 31.46 1.49 -7.16
N PRO A 333 31.45 2.50 -6.27
CA PRO A 333 30.55 2.58 -5.14
C PRO A 333 29.06 2.41 -5.49
N GLN A 334 28.33 1.76 -4.60
CA GLN A 334 26.89 1.51 -4.74
C GLN A 334 26.08 2.64 -4.07
N ASP A 335 26.15 3.84 -4.63
CA ASP A 335 25.59 5.06 -4.05
C ASP A 335 24.55 5.77 -4.93
N LEU A 336 23.98 5.05 -5.90
CA LEU A 336 23.00 5.62 -6.81
C LEU A 336 21.73 5.98 -6.04
N ASN A 337 21.19 7.16 -6.35
CA ASN A 337 19.87 7.59 -5.93
C ASN A 337 18.97 7.73 -7.17
N PHE A 338 17.75 7.23 -7.07
CA PHE A 338 16.78 7.20 -8.16
C PHE A 338 15.54 8.01 -7.82
N GLN A 339 15.15 8.90 -8.73
CA GLN A 339 13.93 9.70 -8.63
C GLN A 339 13.18 9.67 -9.95
N TYR A 340 11.87 9.76 -9.87
CA TYR A 340 11.00 9.91 -11.04
C TYR A 340 9.85 10.84 -10.69
N ALA A 341 9.27 11.50 -11.69
CA ALA A 341 8.05 12.25 -11.48
C ALA A 341 6.87 11.37 -11.92
N GLN A 342 5.99 11.06 -10.98
CA GLN A 342 4.77 10.32 -11.26
C GLN A 342 3.72 11.29 -11.79
N ALA A 343 3.43 11.17 -13.08
CA ALA A 343 2.34 11.91 -13.69
C ALA A 343 1.01 11.30 -13.23
N THR A 344 0.17 12.10 -12.58
CA THR A 344 -1.21 11.70 -12.33
C THR A 344 -1.99 11.93 -13.62
N ASN A 345 -2.17 10.87 -14.40
CA ASN A 345 -3.10 10.86 -15.53
C ASN A 345 -4.54 10.79 -15.03
N SER A 346 -4.95 11.74 -14.20
CA SER A 346 -6.30 11.78 -13.68
C SER A 346 -7.16 12.61 -14.62
N ARG A 347 -7.70 11.96 -15.65
CA ARG A 347 -8.97 12.39 -16.23
C ARG A 347 -10.03 12.10 -15.18
N THR A 348 -10.35 13.10 -14.37
CA THR A 348 -11.33 12.86 -13.31
C THR A 348 -12.74 12.71 -13.88
N ALA A 349 -12.95 13.14 -15.13
CA ALA A 349 -14.18 12.97 -15.87
C ALA A 349 -14.25 11.72 -16.76
N ASP A 350 -13.25 10.83 -16.74
CA ASP A 350 -13.39 9.46 -17.28
C ASP A 350 -14.10 8.60 -16.24
N PHE A 351 -15.42 8.54 -16.34
CA PHE A 351 -16.29 7.89 -15.36
C PHE A 351 -16.50 6.42 -15.66
N ASN A 352 -16.36 6.00 -16.92
CA ASN A 352 -16.47 4.60 -17.30
C ASN A 352 -15.12 3.85 -17.29
N GLY A 353 -14.00 4.58 -17.14
CA GLY A 353 -12.66 4.02 -16.98
C GLY A 353 -12.05 3.49 -18.27
N ASN A 354 -12.56 3.89 -19.44
CA ASN A 354 -12.06 3.42 -20.74
C ASN A 354 -10.82 4.20 -21.23
N GLY A 355 -10.38 5.19 -20.45
CA GLY A 355 -9.20 6.01 -20.74
C GLY A 355 -9.49 7.19 -21.66
N VAL A 356 -10.74 7.50 -22.01
CA VAL A 356 -11.15 8.62 -22.87
C VAL A 356 -12.28 9.39 -22.20
N VAL A 357 -12.24 10.73 -22.18
CA VAL A 357 -13.40 11.53 -21.76
C VAL A 357 -14.26 11.84 -22.97
N ASP A 358 -15.38 11.12 -23.11
CA ASP A 358 -16.30 11.25 -24.23
C ASP A 358 -17.78 11.35 -23.80
N GLY A 359 -18.69 11.19 -24.76
CA GLY A 359 -20.13 11.25 -24.52
C GLY A 359 -20.65 10.15 -23.59
N SER A 360 -19.95 9.02 -23.48
CA SER A 360 -20.30 7.93 -22.56
C SER A 360 -20.09 8.35 -21.11
N ASP A 361 -19.06 9.14 -20.84
CA ASP A 361 -18.84 9.75 -19.52
C ASP A 361 -19.87 10.83 -19.24
N PHE A 362 -20.19 11.66 -20.23
CA PHE A 362 -21.29 12.62 -20.06
C PHE A 362 -22.59 11.95 -19.62
N LEU A 363 -22.92 10.79 -20.21
CA LEU A 363 -24.10 10.01 -19.81
C LEU A 363 -23.98 9.44 -18.39
N ALA A 364 -22.79 9.09 -17.93
CA ALA A 364 -22.57 8.68 -16.54
C ALA A 364 -22.87 9.85 -15.59
N TRP A 365 -22.27 11.02 -15.82
CA TRP A 365 -22.56 12.23 -15.04
C TRP A 365 -24.04 12.63 -15.10
N GLN A 366 -24.65 12.59 -16.28
CA GLN A 366 -26.06 12.96 -16.45
C GLN A 366 -26.98 12.06 -15.62
N ARG A 367 -26.67 10.76 -15.51
CA ARG A 367 -27.44 9.82 -14.68
C ARG A 367 -27.23 10.03 -13.17
N GLY A 368 -26.03 10.45 -12.75
CA GLY A 368 -25.73 10.70 -11.35
C GLY A 368 -26.02 12.11 -10.87
N ASN A 369 -26.31 13.08 -11.75
CA ASN A 369 -26.53 14.47 -11.38
C ASN A 369 -27.61 14.62 -10.29
N GLY A 370 -27.25 15.27 -9.18
CA GLY A 370 -28.06 15.40 -7.97
C GLY A 370 -27.80 14.34 -6.89
N THR A 371 -26.94 13.35 -7.14
CA THR A 371 -26.53 12.37 -6.13
C THR A 371 -25.59 13.02 -5.10
N VAL A 372 -25.78 12.67 -3.82
CA VAL A 372 -25.01 13.19 -2.69
C VAL A 372 -24.51 12.07 -1.77
N GLY A 373 -23.44 12.33 -1.03
CA GLY A 373 -22.89 11.40 -0.03
C GLY A 373 -22.27 10.16 -0.65
N ALA A 374 -22.40 9.00 0.01
CA ALA A 374 -21.75 7.76 -0.41
C ALA A 374 -22.16 7.25 -1.82
N GLY A 375 -23.32 7.70 -2.34
CA GLY A 375 -23.75 7.39 -3.70
C GLY A 375 -23.03 8.20 -4.78
N ALA A 376 -22.39 9.31 -4.43
CA ALA A 376 -21.69 10.21 -5.35
C ALA A 376 -20.29 9.67 -5.69
N THR A 377 -20.25 8.51 -6.33
CA THR A 377 -19.01 7.85 -6.77
C THR A 377 -18.45 8.48 -8.05
N LYS A 378 -17.16 8.25 -8.33
CA LYS A 378 -16.57 8.63 -9.63
C LYS A 378 -17.35 8.06 -10.81
N ALA A 379 -17.70 6.77 -10.75
CA ALA A 379 -18.43 6.10 -11.83
C ALA A 379 -19.84 6.67 -12.09
N SER A 380 -20.44 7.31 -11.09
CA SER A 380 -21.70 8.03 -11.23
C SER A 380 -21.54 9.47 -11.70
N GLY A 381 -20.32 9.99 -11.86
CA GLY A 381 -20.08 11.35 -12.36
C GLY A 381 -19.41 12.33 -11.40
N ASN A 382 -18.87 11.87 -10.27
CA ASN A 382 -18.16 12.74 -9.33
C ASN A 382 -16.70 12.96 -9.78
N ALA A 383 -16.44 14.07 -10.48
CA ALA A 383 -15.14 14.41 -11.04
C ALA A 383 -14.27 15.23 -10.07
N ASN A 384 -14.84 15.95 -9.10
CA ASN A 384 -14.06 16.72 -8.12
C ASN A 384 -13.93 16.01 -6.75
N THR A 385 -14.54 14.85 -6.59
CA THR A 385 -14.53 14.01 -5.38
C THR A 385 -15.15 14.66 -4.13
N ASP A 386 -16.02 15.66 -4.28
CA ASP A 386 -16.62 16.41 -3.16
C ASP A 386 -17.90 15.77 -2.58
N GLN A 387 -18.16 14.50 -2.94
CA GLN A 387 -19.40 13.77 -2.65
C GLN A 387 -20.71 14.42 -3.14
N LEU A 388 -20.66 15.32 -4.12
CA LEU A 388 -21.82 15.94 -4.76
C LEU A 388 -21.67 15.82 -6.29
N ILE A 389 -22.66 15.29 -6.99
CA ILE A 389 -22.63 15.27 -8.47
C ILE A 389 -23.44 16.45 -9.00
N ASN A 390 -22.76 17.49 -9.47
CA ASN A 390 -23.38 18.76 -9.82
C ASN A 390 -22.68 19.46 -11.01
N ALA A 391 -22.92 20.78 -11.15
CA ALA A 391 -22.38 21.59 -12.23
C ALA A 391 -20.84 21.74 -12.20
N ALA A 392 -20.21 21.58 -11.04
CA ALA A 392 -18.76 21.58 -10.88
C ALA A 392 -18.12 20.37 -11.60
N ASP A 393 -18.72 19.18 -11.47
CA ASP A 393 -18.25 17.99 -12.20
C ASP A 393 -18.43 18.13 -13.70
N LEU A 394 -19.57 18.68 -14.12
CA LEU A 394 -19.82 18.96 -15.53
C LEU A 394 -18.79 19.94 -16.12
N ALA A 395 -18.37 20.94 -15.34
CA ALA A 395 -17.33 21.88 -15.76
C ALA A 395 -16.00 21.17 -15.99
N ILE A 396 -15.65 20.19 -15.14
CA ILE A 396 -14.47 19.35 -15.32
C ILE A 396 -14.60 18.48 -16.56
N TRP A 397 -15.73 17.79 -16.75
CA TRP A 397 -15.98 17.01 -17.97
C TRP A 397 -15.86 17.85 -19.23
N LYS A 398 -16.40 19.07 -19.25
CA LYS A 398 -16.26 19.99 -20.40
C LYS A 398 -14.81 20.36 -20.71
N ASN A 399 -13.97 20.50 -19.68
CA ASN A 399 -12.56 20.83 -19.85
C ASN A 399 -11.73 19.63 -20.34
N GLU A 400 -12.14 18.41 -19.98
CA GLU A 400 -11.46 17.17 -20.37
C GLU A 400 -12.03 16.54 -21.66
N PHE A 401 -13.25 16.91 -22.07
CA PHE A 401 -13.97 16.34 -23.21
C PHE A 401 -13.21 16.50 -24.52
N GLY A 402 -12.99 15.38 -25.23
CA GLY A 402 -12.26 15.35 -26.50
C GLY A 402 -10.78 15.72 -26.37
N ASN A 403 -10.30 16.01 -25.15
CA ASN A 403 -8.94 16.42 -24.90
C ASN A 403 -8.05 15.17 -24.88
N SER A 404 -7.50 14.82 -26.05
CA SER A 404 -6.52 13.72 -26.15
C SER A 404 -5.22 14.07 -25.41
N ALA A 405 -4.94 15.35 -25.21
CA ALA A 405 -3.86 15.85 -24.36
C ALA A 405 -4.35 15.92 -22.91
N ILE A 406 -3.69 15.19 -22.02
CA ILE A 406 -3.92 15.25 -20.58
C ILE A 406 -3.44 16.63 -20.10
N PRO A 407 -4.29 17.47 -19.44
CA PRO A 407 -3.82 18.70 -18.82
C PRO A 407 -2.64 18.38 -17.91
N LYS A 408 -1.49 19.01 -18.18
CA LYS A 408 -0.26 18.79 -17.42
C LYS A 408 -0.43 19.34 -16.00
N THR A 409 -0.67 18.46 -15.05
CA THR A 409 -0.11 18.64 -13.72
C THR A 409 1.33 18.11 -13.80
N PRO A 410 2.37 18.91 -13.47
CA PRO A 410 3.73 18.39 -13.36
C PRO A 410 3.71 17.12 -12.49
N GLY A 411 4.38 16.06 -12.94
CA GLY A 411 4.43 14.83 -12.14
C GLY A 411 4.96 15.13 -10.74
N GLN A 412 4.38 14.47 -9.74
CA GLN A 412 4.87 14.57 -8.37
C GLN A 412 6.22 13.85 -8.30
N LEU A 413 7.27 14.52 -7.82
CA LEU A 413 8.56 13.86 -7.59
C LEU A 413 8.41 12.79 -6.52
N VAL A 414 8.83 11.57 -6.87
CA VAL A 414 8.84 10.40 -6.02
C VAL A 414 10.26 9.85 -5.99
N ARG A 415 10.75 9.55 -4.79
CA ARG A 415 11.98 8.78 -4.60
C ARG A 415 11.69 7.32 -4.90
N GLY A 416 12.38 6.77 -5.90
CA GLY A 416 12.32 5.34 -6.20
C GLY A 416 13.29 4.53 -5.34
N ASN A 417 13.16 3.21 -5.41
CA ASN A 417 14.10 2.29 -4.75
C ASN A 417 15.29 2.01 -5.65
N VAL A 418 16.47 1.77 -5.08
CA VAL A 418 17.65 1.29 -5.82
C VAL A 418 18.02 -0.09 -5.30
N ARG A 419 18.20 -1.04 -6.22
CA ARG A 419 18.53 -2.42 -5.90
C ARG A 419 19.73 -2.89 -6.71
N TYR A 420 20.83 -3.16 -6.02
CA TYR A 420 22.01 -3.78 -6.61
C TYR A 420 21.87 -5.31 -6.63
N VAL A 421 22.17 -5.92 -7.77
CA VAL A 421 22.10 -7.36 -7.99
C VAL A 421 23.32 -7.84 -8.78
N THR A 422 23.64 -9.13 -8.71
CA THR A 422 24.65 -9.76 -9.56
C THR A 422 24.05 -10.36 -10.84
N SER A 423 22.73 -10.54 -10.86
CA SER A 423 21.97 -10.99 -12.02
C SER A 423 20.54 -10.48 -11.92
N PHE A 424 19.94 -10.14 -13.06
CA PHE A 424 18.52 -9.86 -13.11
C PHE A 424 17.70 -11.13 -12.95
N ALA A 425 16.60 -11.05 -12.19
CA ALA A 425 15.59 -12.09 -12.22
C ALA A 425 15.04 -12.19 -13.66
N VAL A 426 15.16 -13.38 -14.25
CA VAL A 426 14.48 -13.72 -15.49
C VAL A 426 13.05 -14.10 -15.11
N ALA A 427 12.04 -13.55 -15.79
CA ALA A 427 10.68 -14.03 -15.62
C ALA A 427 10.69 -15.55 -15.84
N ALA A 428 10.11 -16.32 -14.92
CA ALA A 428 9.97 -17.76 -15.10
C ALA A 428 9.20 -17.97 -16.42
N VAL A 429 9.91 -18.40 -17.46
CA VAL A 429 9.28 -18.85 -18.69
C VAL A 429 8.49 -20.08 -18.27
N PRO A 430 7.15 -20.12 -18.44
CA PRO A 430 6.41 -21.34 -18.20
C PRO A 430 7.07 -22.42 -19.04
N GLU A 431 7.69 -23.41 -18.42
CA GLU A 431 8.30 -24.49 -19.18
C GLU A 431 7.22 -25.07 -20.09
N PRO A 432 7.49 -25.26 -21.39
CA PRO A 432 6.55 -25.95 -22.26
C PRO A 432 6.39 -27.35 -21.71
N SER A 433 5.31 -27.56 -20.95
CA SER A 433 4.87 -28.79 -20.30
C SER A 433 5.82 -29.97 -20.56
N SER A 434 6.83 -30.16 -19.71
CA SER A 434 7.70 -31.35 -19.71
C SER A 434 6.86 -32.65 -19.62
N ILE A 435 5.59 -32.53 -19.18
CA ILE A 435 4.53 -33.54 -19.23
C ILE A 435 4.17 -33.97 -20.66
N ALA A 436 4.18 -33.08 -21.66
CA ALA A 436 3.90 -33.42 -23.06
C ALA A 436 5.03 -34.28 -23.68
N LEU A 437 6.29 -34.02 -23.32
CA LEU A 437 7.44 -34.83 -23.75
C LEU A 437 7.47 -36.20 -23.06
N ILE A 438 7.10 -36.27 -21.77
CA ILE A 438 6.94 -37.55 -21.07
C ILE A 438 5.73 -38.33 -21.64
N GLY A 439 4.62 -37.65 -21.95
CA GLY A 439 3.44 -38.25 -22.58
C GLY A 439 3.72 -38.83 -23.98
N LEU A 440 4.47 -38.11 -24.80
CA LEU A 440 4.92 -38.58 -26.12
C LEU A 440 5.94 -39.72 -26.00
N GLY A 441 6.84 -39.68 -25.01
CA GLY A 441 7.79 -40.75 -24.73
C GLY A 441 7.10 -42.05 -24.29
N VAL A 442 6.09 -41.97 -23.42
CA VAL A 442 5.32 -43.13 -22.95
C VAL A 442 4.42 -43.69 -24.07
N ALA A 443 3.81 -42.83 -24.90
CA ALA A 443 3.06 -43.28 -26.08
C ALA A 443 3.95 -43.97 -27.13
N GLY A 444 5.16 -43.46 -27.35
CA GLY A 444 6.16 -44.07 -28.23
C GLY A 444 6.63 -45.45 -27.75
N PHE A 445 6.85 -45.62 -26.44
CA PHE A 445 7.21 -46.92 -25.86
C PHE A 445 6.04 -47.93 -25.88
N ALA A 446 4.80 -47.47 -25.68
CA ALA A 446 3.61 -48.32 -25.76
C ALA A 446 3.33 -48.81 -27.20
N LEU A 447 3.62 -47.99 -28.22
CA LEU A 447 3.48 -48.35 -29.64
C LEU A 447 4.58 -49.32 -30.12
N LYS A 448 5.79 -49.24 -29.57
CA LYS A 448 6.90 -50.15 -29.93
C LYS A 448 6.74 -51.57 -29.33
N ARG A 449 5.94 -51.72 -28.27
CA ARG A 449 5.68 -53.03 -27.61
C ARG A 449 4.56 -53.84 -28.28
N ARG A 450 3.91 -53.31 -29.33
CA ARG A 450 2.82 -53.96 -30.08
C ARG A 450 3.18 -54.33 -31.53
N ARG A 451 4.48 -54.40 -31.87
CA ARG A 451 4.94 -54.94 -33.17
C ARG A 451 5.76 -56.19 -32.95
#